data_AF-A0A4S4K6C5-F1
#
_entry.id   AF-A0A4S4K6C5-F1
#
_cell.length_a   1.000
_cell.length_b   1.000
_cell.length_c   1.000
_cell.angle_alpha   90.00
_cell.angle_beta   90.00
_cell.angle_gamma   90.00
#
_symmetry.space_group_name_H-M   'P 1'
#
loop_
_entity.id
_entity.type
_entity.pdbx_description
1 polymer ?
#
loop_
_entity_poly.entity_id
_entity_poly.type
_entity_poly.pdbx_seq_one_letter_code
_entity_poly.pdbx_strand_id
1 'polypeptide(L)'
;MFGPFRASHVSLSGLLWKTPWKLSVTRKANQRKRLKRVDGVIEAVRASGVECAALTKALELPKEHEMPARDKYTVFTPHARGYRKGVHKVPKFTRVAFFFFLASWRRTQCRFGWSPLPL
;
A
#
# COMPACT_ATOMS: atom_id res chain seq x y z
N MET A 1 -17.92 -51.80 15.72
CA MET A 1 -18.97 -50.80 15.44
C MET A 1 -18.53 -49.49 16.08
N PHE A 2 -18.16 -48.47 15.30
CA PHE A 2 -17.68 -47.18 15.82
C PHE A 2 -18.82 -46.47 16.56
N GLY A 3 -18.60 -46.12 17.84
CA GLY A 3 -19.56 -45.40 18.70
C GLY A 3 -19.75 -43.93 18.31
N PRO A 4 -20.53 -43.15 19.09
CA PRO A 4 -21.11 -41.83 18.75
C PRO A 4 -20.11 -40.67 18.54
N PHE A 5 -18.82 -40.94 18.43
CA PHE A 5 -17.79 -39.96 18.12
C PHE A 5 -17.27 -40.20 16.70
N ARG A 6 -17.95 -39.59 15.73
CA ARG A 6 -17.43 -39.48 14.36
C ARG A 6 -16.22 -38.55 14.42
N ALA A 7 -15.01 -39.07 14.25
CA ALA A 7 -13.80 -38.25 14.19
C ALA A 7 -13.93 -37.26 13.02
N SER A 8 -14.31 -36.02 13.30
CA SER A 8 -14.26 -34.94 12.32
C SER A 8 -12.80 -34.63 12.04
N HIS A 9 -12.42 -34.46 10.77
CA HIS A 9 -11.08 -33.98 10.41
C HIS A 9 -10.74 -32.75 11.26
N VAL A 10 -9.55 -32.72 11.86
CA VAL A 10 -9.02 -31.53 12.52
C VAL A 10 -9.08 -30.40 11.49
N SER A 11 -9.80 -29.32 11.78
CA SER A 11 -9.91 -28.17 10.88
C SER A 11 -8.57 -27.42 10.83
N LEU A 12 -7.60 -28.00 10.11
CA LEU A 12 -6.32 -27.39 9.80
C LEU A 12 -6.60 -26.22 8.84
N SER A 13 -6.84 -25.03 9.40
CA SER A 13 -7.12 -23.80 8.66
C SER A 13 -8.31 -23.88 7.69
N GLY A 14 -9.54 -23.93 8.20
CA GLY A 14 -10.76 -24.01 7.38
C GLY A 14 -11.27 -22.68 6.80
N LEU A 15 -10.73 -21.55 7.24
CA LEU A 15 -11.23 -20.24 6.82
C LEU A 15 -10.55 -19.77 5.53
N LEU A 16 -11.26 -19.91 4.41
CA LEU A 16 -10.81 -19.47 3.10
C LEU A 16 -10.97 -17.94 2.93
N TRP A 17 -9.88 -17.20 3.16
CA TRP A 17 -9.79 -15.79 2.80
C TRP A 17 -9.50 -15.61 1.31
N LYS A 18 -10.53 -15.65 0.46
CA LYS A 18 -10.40 -15.54 -1.01
C LYS A 18 -9.98 -14.12 -1.44
N THR A 19 -8.69 -13.82 -1.30
CA THR A 19 -8.08 -12.56 -1.75
C THR A 19 -7.12 -12.84 -2.90
N PRO A 20 -7.36 -12.30 -4.11
CA PRO A 20 -6.50 -12.54 -5.26
C PRO A 20 -5.10 -11.94 -5.04
N TRP A 21 -4.09 -12.52 -5.69
CA TRP A 21 -2.71 -12.02 -5.62
C TRP A 21 -2.52 -10.73 -6.43
N LYS A 22 -3.28 -10.53 -7.51
CA LYS A 22 -3.25 -9.34 -8.38
C LYS A 22 -4.52 -8.50 -8.28
N LEU A 23 -4.36 -7.22 -8.58
CA LEU A 23 -5.46 -6.26 -8.70
C LEU A 23 -6.09 -6.32 -10.10
N SER A 24 -7.42 -6.35 -10.20
CA SER A 24 -8.12 -6.26 -11.48
C SER A 24 -7.95 -4.89 -12.12
N VAL A 25 -8.17 -4.80 -13.44
CA VAL A 25 -8.01 -3.55 -14.21
C VAL A 25 -8.96 -2.45 -13.71
N THR A 26 -10.20 -2.80 -13.41
CA THR A 26 -11.20 -1.87 -12.85
C THR A 26 -10.77 -1.31 -11.49
N ARG A 27 -10.21 -2.17 -10.63
CA ARG A 27 -9.68 -1.76 -9.32
C ARG A 27 -8.44 -0.88 -9.47
N LYS A 28 -7.57 -1.12 -10.46
CA LYS A 28 -6.44 -0.23 -10.80
C LYS A 28 -6.93 1.15 -11.25
N ALA A 29 -7.98 1.21 -12.07
CA ALA A 29 -8.59 2.48 -12.49
C ALA A 29 -9.15 3.26 -11.28
N ASN A 30 -9.84 2.58 -10.37
CA ASN A 30 -10.33 3.21 -9.14
C ASN A 30 -9.20 3.69 -8.23
N GLN A 31 -8.07 2.97 -8.16
CA GLN A 31 -6.89 3.41 -7.42
C GLN A 31 -6.33 4.72 -8.01
N ARG A 32 -6.18 4.80 -9.34
CA ARG A 32 -5.73 6.04 -10.01
C ARG A 32 -6.68 7.21 -9.75
N LYS A 33 -8.00 6.98 -9.80
CA LYS A 33 -9.01 8.00 -9.47
C LYS A 33 -8.86 8.51 -8.02
N ARG A 34 -8.56 7.62 -7.06
CA ARG A 34 -8.34 8.00 -5.66
C ARG A 34 -7.08 8.85 -5.49
N LEU A 35 -5.98 8.46 -6.13
CA LEU A 35 -4.73 9.23 -6.10
C LEU A 35 -4.93 10.64 -6.66
N LYS A 36 -5.55 10.75 -7.85
CA LYS A 36 -5.88 12.05 -8.45
C LYS A 36 -6.79 12.93 -7.59
N ARG A 37 -7.74 12.32 -6.86
CA ARG A 37 -8.60 13.07 -5.92
C ARG A 37 -7.81 13.64 -4.74
N VAL A 38 -6.84 12.89 -4.21
CA VAL A 38 -5.97 13.38 -3.14
C VAL A 38 -5.11 14.53 -3.66
N ASP A 39 -4.55 14.41 -4.85
CA ASP A 39 -3.77 15.47 -5.49
C ASP A 39 -4.61 16.76 -5.64
N GLY A 40 -5.86 16.65 -6.12
CA GLY A 40 -6.76 17.80 -6.25
C GLY A 40 -7.12 18.47 -4.92
N VAL A 41 -7.23 17.70 -3.83
CA VAL A 41 -7.45 18.27 -2.49
C VAL A 41 -6.21 19.03 -2.02
N ILE A 42 -5.01 18.47 -2.23
CA ILE A 42 -3.74 19.14 -1.88
C ILE A 42 -3.60 20.46 -2.65
N GLU A 43 -3.93 20.47 -3.94
CA GLU A 43 -3.90 21.67 -4.78
C GLU A 43 -4.91 22.73 -4.33
N ALA A 44 -6.14 22.34 -3.97
CA ALA A 44 -7.13 23.26 -3.44
C ALA A 44 -6.70 23.89 -2.10
N VAL A 45 -6.10 23.10 -1.19
CA VAL A 45 -5.58 23.61 0.08
C VAL A 45 -4.41 24.57 -0.17
N ARG A 46 -3.51 24.24 -1.10
CA ARG A 46 -2.43 25.15 -1.50
C ARG A 46 -2.96 26.48 -2.06
N ALA A 47 -3.99 26.42 -2.90
CA ALA A 47 -4.62 27.62 -3.47
C ALA A 47 -5.33 28.49 -2.42
N SER A 48 -5.80 27.90 -1.31
CA SER A 48 -6.41 28.64 -0.21
C SER A 48 -5.42 29.46 0.64
N GLY A 49 -4.11 29.27 0.46
CA GLY A 49 -3.07 30.02 1.18
C GLY A 49 -2.85 29.58 2.64
N VAL A 50 -3.38 28.42 3.04
CA VAL A 50 -3.19 27.88 4.39
C VAL A 50 -1.82 27.20 4.48
N GLU A 51 -0.93 27.75 5.31
CA GLU A 51 0.38 27.17 5.60
C GLU A 51 0.29 26.16 6.76
N CYS A 52 0.58 24.90 6.46
CA CYS A 52 0.55 23.80 7.42
C CYS A 52 1.80 22.94 7.30
N ALA A 53 2.36 22.48 8.42
CA ALA A 53 3.46 21.50 8.40
C ALA A 53 3.08 20.19 7.68
N ALA A 54 1.80 19.83 7.69
CA ALA A 54 1.27 18.71 6.91
C ALA A 54 1.28 18.97 5.40
N LEU A 55 1.06 20.22 4.97
CA LEU A 55 1.11 20.62 3.57
C LEU A 55 2.54 20.55 3.04
N THR A 56 3.53 21.02 3.79
CA THR A 56 4.95 20.90 3.42
C THR A 56 5.33 19.45 3.14
N LYS A 57 4.94 18.52 4.02
CA LYS A 57 5.16 17.07 3.84
C LYS A 57 4.37 16.49 2.66
N ALA A 58 3.18 17.02 2.38
CA ALA A 58 2.37 16.55 1.25
C ALA A 58 2.98 16.95 -0.10
N LEU A 59 3.64 18.11 -0.16
CA LEU A 59 4.31 18.62 -1.36
C LEU A 59 5.60 17.86 -1.69
N GLU A 60 6.24 17.20 -0.72
CA GLU A 60 7.38 16.32 -0.95
C GLU A 60 7.00 15.02 -1.69
N LEU A 61 5.71 14.68 -1.74
CA LEU A 61 5.23 13.45 -2.37
C LEU A 61 5.03 13.65 -3.88
N PRO A 62 5.37 12.66 -4.72
CA PRO A 62 5.15 12.71 -6.15
C PRO A 62 3.66 12.60 -6.47
N LYS A 63 3.26 13.28 -7.53
CA LYS A 63 1.87 13.27 -8.02
C LYS A 63 1.54 11.93 -8.70
N GLU A 64 0.26 11.67 -8.94
CA GLU A 64 -0.18 10.42 -9.58
C GLU A 64 0.50 10.18 -10.94
N HIS A 65 0.75 11.22 -11.73
CA HIS A 65 1.34 11.08 -13.06
C HIS A 65 2.84 10.78 -13.03
N GLU A 66 3.56 11.28 -12.03
CA GLU A 66 5.00 11.07 -11.84
C GLU A 66 5.29 9.67 -11.25
N MET A 67 4.31 9.09 -10.55
CA MET A 67 4.48 7.82 -9.87
C MET A 67 4.60 6.64 -10.85
N PRO A 68 5.60 5.75 -10.68
CA PRO A 68 5.72 4.56 -11.53
C PRO A 68 4.56 3.59 -11.27
N ALA A 69 4.16 2.85 -12.31
CA ALA A 69 3.06 1.89 -12.23
C ALA A 69 3.27 0.82 -11.14
N ARG A 70 4.53 0.50 -10.83
CA ARG A 70 4.91 -0.44 -9.77
C ARG A 70 4.43 0.04 -8.40
N ASP A 71 4.69 1.30 -8.07
CA ASP A 71 4.38 1.86 -6.74
C ASP A 71 2.90 2.22 -6.59
N LYS A 72 2.19 2.44 -7.71
CA LYS A 72 0.73 2.63 -7.70
C LYS A 72 -0.05 1.41 -7.18
N TYR A 73 0.46 0.20 -7.43
CA TYR A 73 -0.30 -1.04 -7.19
C TYR A 73 0.39 -2.00 -6.23
N THR A 74 1.65 -1.77 -5.88
CA THR A 74 2.42 -2.62 -4.98
C THR A 74 3.08 -1.80 -3.89
N VAL A 75 3.28 -2.43 -2.74
CA VAL A 75 3.81 -1.83 -1.52
C VAL A 75 5.00 -2.65 -1.06
N PHE A 76 6.03 -2.00 -0.50
CA PHE A 76 7.15 -2.69 0.11
C PHE A 76 6.71 -3.55 1.29
N THR A 77 7.27 -4.75 1.40
CA THR A 77 7.09 -5.61 2.57
C THR A 77 8.36 -6.43 2.78
N PRO A 78 8.91 -6.47 4.00
CA PRO A 78 10.15 -7.19 4.26
C PRO A 78 9.97 -8.72 4.16
N HIS A 79 8.77 -9.22 4.48
CA HIS A 79 8.51 -10.66 4.62
C HIS A 79 8.04 -11.39 3.35
N ALA A 80 7.84 -10.69 2.22
CA ALA A 80 7.43 -11.35 0.98
C ALA A 80 8.62 -11.49 0.03
N ARG A 81 8.68 -12.60 -0.70
CA ARG A 81 9.66 -12.81 -1.77
C ARG A 81 9.54 -11.68 -2.80
N GLY A 82 10.67 -11.04 -3.14
CA GLY A 82 10.69 -9.85 -4.01
C GLY A 82 10.27 -8.55 -3.32
N TYR A 83 10.21 -8.54 -1.98
CA TYR A 83 10.01 -7.37 -1.13
C TYR A 83 8.79 -6.52 -1.47
N ARG A 84 7.75 -7.15 -2.02
CA ARG A 84 6.54 -6.46 -2.51
C ARG A 84 5.28 -7.26 -2.22
N LYS A 85 4.19 -6.54 -1.91
CA LYS A 85 2.82 -7.06 -1.81
C LYS A 85 1.86 -6.14 -2.54
N GLY A 86 0.73 -6.68 -3.02
CA GLY A 86 -0.32 -5.86 -3.63
C GLY A 86 -0.93 -4.87 -2.63
N VAL A 87 -1.16 -3.63 -3.07
CA VAL A 87 -1.71 -2.56 -2.22
C VAL A 87 -3.04 -2.94 -1.59
N HIS A 88 -3.85 -3.77 -2.26
CA HIS A 88 -5.15 -4.19 -1.74
C HIS A 88 -5.12 -5.16 -0.57
N LYS A 89 -3.94 -5.72 -0.26
CA LYS A 89 -3.75 -6.52 0.95
C LYS A 89 -3.46 -5.66 2.19
N VAL A 90 -3.29 -4.35 2.00
CA VAL A 90 -3.11 -3.41 3.10
C VAL A 90 -4.46 -3.15 3.78
N PRO A 91 -4.53 -3.19 5.12
CA PRO A 91 -5.73 -2.80 5.85
C PRO A 91 -6.14 -1.37 5.48
N LYS A 92 -7.41 -1.19 5.10
CA LYS A 92 -7.98 0.13 4.76
C LYS A 92 -7.20 0.88 3.66
N PHE A 93 -6.61 0.16 2.70
CA PHE A 93 -5.84 0.74 1.59
C PHE A 93 -6.59 1.81 0.77
N THR A 94 -7.92 1.82 0.83
CA THR A 94 -8.79 2.78 0.15
C THR A 94 -8.84 4.16 0.81
N ARG A 95 -8.46 4.25 2.08
CA ARG A 95 -8.47 5.48 2.90
C ARG A 95 -7.06 5.93 3.27
N VAL A 96 -6.13 4.99 3.42
CA VAL A 96 -4.75 5.28 3.78
C VAL A 96 -3.97 5.73 2.55
N ALA A 97 -3.44 6.96 2.59
CA ALA A 97 -2.46 7.42 1.63
C ALA A 97 -1.10 6.78 1.96
N PHE A 98 -0.83 5.61 1.37
CA PHE A 98 0.35 4.80 1.72
C PHE A 98 1.69 5.50 1.40
N PHE A 99 1.65 6.47 0.49
CA PHE A 99 2.85 7.20 0.09
C PHE A 99 3.46 8.01 1.24
N PHE A 100 2.65 8.50 2.17
CA PHE A 100 3.13 9.20 3.37
C PHE A 100 4.03 8.33 4.26
N PHE A 101 3.86 7.00 4.24
CA PHE A 101 4.63 6.10 5.09
C PHE A 101 6.00 5.72 4.50
N LEU A 102 6.17 5.83 3.17
CA LEU A 102 7.45 5.58 2.49
C LEU A 102 8.47 6.69 2.77
N ALA A 103 8.04 7.94 2.95
CA ALA A 103 8.92 9.05 3.35
C ALA A 103 9.45 8.87 4.79
N SER A 104 8.61 8.34 5.70
CA SER A 104 9.06 7.92 7.05
C SER A 104 10.05 6.76 7.00
N TRP A 105 9.94 5.87 6.01
CA TRP A 105 10.81 4.69 5.92
C TRP A 105 12.20 5.02 5.35
N ARG A 106 12.33 6.07 4.52
CA ARG A 106 13.65 6.59 4.06
C ARG A 106 14.51 7.11 5.21
N ARG A 107 13.93 7.55 6.33
CA ARG A 107 14.70 8.00 7.51
C ARG A 107 15.32 6.85 8.31
N THR A 108 14.79 5.63 8.17
CA THR A 108 15.34 4.42 8.82
C THR A 108 16.32 3.63 7.95
N GLN A 109 16.46 3.96 6.66
CA GLN A 109 17.40 3.27 5.77
C GLN A 109 18.84 3.79 5.89
N CYS A 110 19.07 4.99 6.45
CA CYS A 110 20.41 5.51 6.70
C CYS A 110 21.07 4.97 7.98
N ARG A 111 20.37 4.17 8.81
CA ARG A 111 20.97 3.55 10.03
C ARG A 111 21.46 2.12 9.82
N PHE A 112 21.12 1.50 8.69
CA PHE A 112 21.67 0.21 8.27
C PHE A 112 22.32 0.42 6.91
N GLY A 113 23.65 0.60 6.89
CA GLY A 113 24.45 0.87 5.70
C GLY A 113 24.23 -0.16 4.60
N TRP A 114 23.31 0.16 3.69
CA TRP A 114 23.15 -0.52 2.41
C TRP A 114 23.58 0.46 1.32
N SER A 115 24.81 0.28 0.85
CA SER A 115 25.30 0.90 -0.37
C SER A 115 24.33 0.61 -1.53
N PRO A 116 24.11 1.57 -2.45
CA PRO A 116 23.34 1.31 -3.65
C PRO A 116 24.09 0.29 -4.51
N LEU A 117 23.49 -0.89 -4.71
CA LEU A 117 23.93 -1.83 -5.74
C LEU A 117 23.67 -1.20 -7.13
N PRO A 118 24.65 -1.23 -8.04
CA PRO A 118 24.53 -0.62 -9.36
C PRO A 118 23.64 -1.46 -10.30
N LEU A 119 22.78 -0.72 -11.01
CA LEU A 119 22.01 -1.03 -12.24
C LEU A 119 20.97 -2.17 -12.18
#